data_AF-A0A2H9T417-F1
#
_entry.id   AF-A0A2H9T417-F1
#
_cell.length_a   1.000
_cell.length_b   1.000
_cell.length_c   1.000
_cell.angle_alpha   90.00
_cell.angle_beta   90.00
_cell.angle_gamma   90.00
#
_symmetry.space_group_name_H-M   'P 1'
#
loop_
_entity.id
_entity.type
_entity.pdbx_description
1 polymer ?
#
loop_
_entity_poly.entity_id
_entity_poly.type
_entity_poly.pdbx_seq_one_letter_code
_entity_poly.pdbx_strand_id
1 'polypeptide(L)'
;MPKRDVAKRQTTTKDELIGYVQDFWRNRLTEECNTFIDHVFKVIPIVREMDGRASGNIPKKLFNESSRGRSMRYFNNKLQTPECQQVLERLV
;
A
#
# COMPACT_ATOMS: atom_id res chain seq x y z
N MET A 1 -6.68 4.69 -8.68
CA MET A 1 -6.52 3.29 -9.14
C MET A 1 -7.83 2.55 -8.99
N PRO A 2 -8.40 1.96 -10.04
CA PRO A 2 -9.63 1.20 -9.89
C PRO A 2 -9.21 -0.12 -9.24
N LYS A 3 -9.34 -0.22 -7.90
CA LYS A 3 -9.19 -1.46 -7.11
C LYS A 3 -10.16 -2.59 -7.54
N ARG A 4 -10.74 -2.49 -8.73
CA ARG A 4 -11.87 -3.26 -9.25
C ARG A 4 -11.78 -3.43 -10.76
N ASP A 5 -10.60 -3.41 -11.40
CA ASP A 5 -10.54 -3.46 -12.88
C ASP A 5 -11.16 -4.73 -13.47
N VAL A 6 -11.02 -5.87 -12.80
CA VAL A 6 -11.74 -7.10 -13.17
C VAL A 6 -13.22 -7.00 -12.77
N ALA A 7 -13.53 -6.53 -11.55
CA ALA A 7 -14.90 -6.46 -11.03
C ALA A 7 -15.79 -5.34 -11.62
N LYS A 8 -15.21 -4.35 -12.31
CA LYS A 8 -15.92 -3.25 -12.98
C LYS A 8 -16.23 -3.56 -14.43
N ARG A 9 -15.59 -4.58 -15.02
CA ARG A 9 -15.92 -5.03 -16.36
C ARG A 9 -17.11 -5.97 -16.26
N GLN A 10 -18.20 -5.62 -16.92
CA GLN A 10 -19.36 -6.50 -17.06
C GLN A 10 -18.98 -7.65 -18.01
N THR A 11 -18.29 -8.66 -17.48
CA THR A 11 -18.09 -9.93 -18.17
C THR A 11 -19.41 -10.67 -18.18
N THR A 12 -19.87 -11.08 -19.35
CA THR A 12 -21.14 -11.81 -19.52
C THR A 12 -20.92 -13.30 -19.66
N THR A 13 -19.68 -13.73 -19.95
CA THR A 13 -19.31 -15.15 -20.06
C THR A 13 -18.09 -15.51 -19.19
N LYS A 14 -17.96 -16.82 -18.89
CA LYS A 14 -16.81 -17.37 -18.19
C LYS A 14 -15.50 -17.15 -18.95
N ASP A 15 -15.53 -17.29 -20.27
CA ASP A 15 -14.33 -17.19 -21.11
C ASP A 15 -13.80 -15.76 -21.17
N GLU A 16 -14.68 -14.76 -21.20
CA GLU A 16 -14.32 -13.35 -21.07
C GLU A 16 -13.62 -13.06 -19.73
N LEU A 17 -14.16 -13.60 -18.64
CA LEU A 17 -13.56 -13.44 -17.31
C LEU A 17 -12.17 -14.07 -17.25
N ILE A 18 -12.01 -15.28 -17.79
CA ILE A 18 -10.70 -15.96 -17.84
C ILE A 18 -9.70 -15.13 -18.64
N GLY A 19 -10.09 -14.65 -19.83
CA GLY A 19 -9.24 -13.80 -20.66
C GLY A 19 -8.77 -12.55 -19.93
N TYR A 20 -9.68 -11.85 -19.23
CA TYR A 20 -9.30 -10.65 -18.48
C TYR A 20 -8.41 -10.91 -17.27
N VAL A 21 -8.63 -12.02 -16.55
CA VAL A 21 -7.73 -12.41 -15.47
C VAL A 21 -6.33 -12.65 -16.04
N GLN A 22 -6.22 -13.40 -17.13
CA GLN A 22 -4.92 -13.66 -17.78
C GLN A 22 -4.23 -12.37 -18.24
N ASP A 23 -4.96 -11.45 -18.86
CA ASP A 23 -4.43 -10.16 -19.30
C ASP A 23 -3.96 -9.28 -18.14
N PHE A 24 -4.72 -9.25 -17.04
CA PHE A 24 -4.31 -8.56 -15.82
C PHE A 24 -2.99 -9.11 -15.30
N TRP A 25 -2.88 -10.45 -15.19
CA TRP A 25 -1.67 -11.09 -14.68
C TRP A 25 -0.46 -10.88 -15.59
N ARG A 26 -0.64 -10.87 -16.92
CA ARG A 26 0.46 -10.70 -17.88
C ARG A 26 0.95 -9.26 -17.98
N ASN A 27 0.03 -8.30 -18.04
CA ASN A 27 0.36 -6.95 -18.50
C ASN A 27 0.47 -5.91 -17.38
N ARG A 28 -0.04 -6.21 -16.17
CA ARG A 28 -0.13 -5.21 -15.09
C ARG A 28 0.65 -5.56 -13.83
N LEU A 29 1.12 -6.80 -13.69
CA LEU A 29 1.65 -7.25 -12.40
C LEU A 29 2.93 -6.55 -11.97
N THR A 30 3.90 -6.40 -12.86
CA THR A 30 5.25 -6.01 -12.44
C THR A 30 5.27 -4.63 -11.79
N GLU A 31 4.63 -3.64 -12.40
CA GLU A 31 4.58 -2.28 -11.85
C GLU A 31 3.73 -2.19 -10.58
N GLU A 32 2.60 -2.91 -10.53
CA GLU A 32 1.73 -2.92 -9.35
C GLU A 32 2.36 -3.66 -8.17
N CYS A 33 3.01 -4.80 -8.41
CA CYS A 33 3.77 -5.53 -7.40
C CYS A 33 4.92 -4.68 -6.86
N ASN A 34 5.68 -4.01 -7.72
CA ASN A 34 6.76 -3.12 -7.28
C ASN A 34 6.21 -1.95 -6.44
N THR A 35 5.08 -1.36 -6.85
CA THR A 35 4.41 -0.31 -6.07
C THR A 35 3.96 -0.82 -4.70
N PHE A 36 3.46 -2.06 -4.63
CA PHE A 36 3.07 -2.69 -3.38
C PHE A 36 4.28 -2.97 -2.48
N ILE A 37 5.38 -3.49 -3.04
CA ILE A 37 6.64 -3.72 -2.31
C ILE A 37 7.17 -2.41 -1.74
N ASP A 38 7.19 -1.33 -2.53
CA ASP A 38 7.57 -0.01 -2.04
C ASP A 38 6.66 0.43 -0.88
N HIS A 39 5.35 0.19 -0.99
CA HIS A 39 4.40 0.51 0.07
C HIS A 39 4.69 -0.26 1.37
N VAL A 40 5.17 -1.51 1.30
CA VAL A 40 5.53 -2.32 2.47
C VAL A 40 6.63 -1.64 3.30
N PHE A 41 7.62 -1.01 2.68
CA PHE A 41 8.68 -0.27 3.40
C PHE A 41 8.14 0.90 4.22
N LYS A 42 7.00 1.45 3.82
CA LYS A 42 6.29 2.52 4.54
C LYS A 42 5.43 1.98 5.68
N VAL A 43 4.80 0.82 5.48
CA VAL A 43 3.83 0.24 6.43
C VAL A 43 4.50 -0.50 7.58
N ILE A 44 5.55 -1.29 7.31
CA ILE A 44 6.23 -2.11 8.34
C ILE A 44 6.66 -1.28 9.55
N PRO A 45 7.34 -0.14 9.38
CA PRO A 45 7.74 0.69 10.52
C PRO A 45 6.58 1.08 11.41
N ILE A 46 5.44 1.47 10.82
CA ILE A 46 4.24 1.89 11.56
C ILE A 46 3.64 0.73 12.35
N VAL A 47 3.49 -0.44 11.70
CA VAL A 47 2.93 -1.62 12.35
C VAL A 47 3.78 -2.03 13.56
N ARG A 48 5.10 -1.85 13.49
CA ARG A 48 6.00 -2.07 14.63
C ARG A 48 5.74 -1.09 15.77
N GLU A 49 5.65 0.21 15.50
CA GLU A 49 5.34 1.22 16.54
C GLU A 49 3.94 1.03 17.16
N MET A 50 3.04 0.34 16.45
CA MET A 50 1.70 0.03 16.92
C MET A 50 1.54 -1.36 17.54
N ASP A 51 2.64 -2.03 17.91
CA ASP A 51 2.64 -3.38 18.48
C ASP A 51 1.84 -4.40 17.66
N GLY A 52 1.97 -4.34 16.32
CA GLY A 52 1.30 -5.26 15.40
C GLY A 52 -0.18 -4.95 15.15
N ARG A 53 -0.75 -3.88 15.74
CA ARG A 53 -2.14 -3.48 15.47
C ARG A 53 -2.33 -3.06 14.01
N ALA A 54 -3.52 -3.29 13.49
CA ALA A 54 -3.86 -2.94 12.11
C ALA A 54 -3.68 -1.44 11.86
N SER A 55 -2.84 -1.08 10.89
CA SER A 55 -2.47 0.31 10.63
C SER A 55 -3.49 1.07 9.77
N GLY A 56 -4.42 0.40 9.07
CA GLY A 56 -5.48 1.04 8.27
C GLY A 56 -5.00 2.25 7.43
N ASN A 57 -5.58 3.43 7.67
CA ASN A 57 -5.23 4.69 6.99
C ASN A 57 -4.06 5.46 7.65
N ILE A 58 -3.45 4.94 8.70
CA ILE A 58 -2.40 5.60 9.49
C ILE A 58 -1.17 5.95 8.65
N PRO A 59 -0.69 5.12 7.69
CA PRO A 59 0.42 5.52 6.81
C PRO A 59 0.18 6.80 6.03
N LYS A 60 -1.07 7.15 5.74
CA LYS A 60 -1.42 8.42 5.07
C LYS A 60 -1.45 9.61 6.04
N LYS A 61 -1.79 9.36 7.31
CA LYS A 61 -1.78 10.38 8.36
C LYS A 61 -0.35 10.76 8.78
N LEU A 62 0.54 9.77 8.84
CA LEU A 62 1.94 9.96 9.23
C LEU A 62 2.80 10.48 8.09
N PHE A 63 2.55 10.00 6.87
CA PHE A 63 3.38 10.35 5.72
C PHE A 63 2.52 10.78 4.55
N ASN A 64 2.55 12.06 4.24
CA ASN A 64 1.89 12.63 3.05
C ASN A 64 2.74 12.50 1.77
N GLU A 65 3.59 11.46 1.70
CA GLU A 65 4.51 11.25 0.58
C GLU A 65 4.45 9.82 0.02
N SER A 66 4.95 9.69 -1.22
CA SER A 66 5.09 8.42 -1.92
C SER A 66 6.17 7.55 -1.29
N SER A 67 5.95 6.24 -1.31
CA SER A 67 6.95 5.23 -0.92
C SER A 67 7.93 4.87 -2.03
N ARG A 68 7.67 5.30 -3.27
CA ARG A 68 8.49 4.94 -4.42
C ARG A 68 9.93 5.43 -4.26
N GLY A 69 10.88 4.52 -4.36
CA GLY A 69 12.32 4.81 -4.24
C GLY A 69 12.78 5.18 -2.82
N ARG A 70 11.94 4.96 -1.80
CA ARG A 70 12.28 5.21 -0.39
C ARG A 70 12.58 3.89 0.31
N SER A 71 13.59 3.90 1.17
CA SER A 71 13.96 2.72 1.96
C SER A 71 13.17 2.62 3.27
N MET A 72 13.18 1.44 3.89
CA MET A 72 12.62 1.26 5.23
C MET A 72 13.32 2.15 6.27
N ARG A 73 14.64 2.40 6.12
CA ARG A 73 15.40 3.32 6.97
C ARG A 73 14.88 4.75 6.89
N TYR A 74 14.52 5.20 5.69
CA TYR A 74 13.92 6.52 5.49
C TYR A 74 12.65 6.69 6.35
N PHE A 75 11.73 5.73 6.26
CA PHE A 75 10.47 5.77 7.02
C PHE A 75 10.67 5.60 8.52
N ASN A 76 11.60 4.74 8.95
CA ASN A 76 11.98 4.63 10.37
C ASN A 76 12.44 5.98 10.94
N ASN A 77 13.33 6.70 10.22
CA ASN A 77 13.81 8.00 10.67
C ASN A 77 12.67 9.04 10.69
N LYS A 78 11.79 9.01 9.69
CA LYS A 78 10.63 9.89 9.60
C LYS A 78 9.66 9.68 10.77
N LEU A 79 9.47 8.45 11.25
CA LEU A 79 8.62 8.19 12.42
C LEU A 79 9.16 8.85 13.68
N GLN A 80 10.46 9.07 13.78
CA GLN A 80 11.07 9.73 14.94
C GLN A 80 10.89 11.25 14.93
N THR A 81 10.28 11.84 13.88
CA THR A 81 10.06 13.29 13.87
C THR A 81 8.92 13.66 14.83
N PRO A 82 8.97 14.86 15.47
CA PRO A 82 7.95 15.28 16.42
C PRO A 82 6.53 15.23 15.86
N GLU A 83 6.35 15.55 14.58
CA GLU A 83 5.05 15.56 13.92
C GLU A 83 4.47 14.14 13.82
N CYS A 84 5.31 13.13 13.53
CA CYS A 84 4.86 11.75 13.45
C CYS A 84 4.54 11.19 14.85
N GLN A 85 5.37 11.50 15.85
CA GLN A 85 5.15 11.07 17.24
C GLN A 85 3.86 11.63 17.81
N GLN A 86 3.57 12.93 17.59
CA GLN A 86 2.29 13.52 18.01
C GLN A 86 1.06 12.84 17.39
N VAL A 87 1.19 12.32 16.16
CA VAL A 87 0.10 11.59 15.51
C VAL A 87 -0.02 10.17 16.09
N LEU A 88 1.10 9.49 16.35
CA LEU A 88 1.11 8.15 16.96
C LEU A 88 0.52 8.16 18.37
N GLU A 89 0.88 9.14 19.20
CA GLU A 89 0.34 9.31 20.57
C GLU A 89 -1.18 9.49 20.59
N ARG A 90 -1.78 10.01 19.51
CA ARG A 90 -3.24 10.16 19.39
C ARG A 90 -3.95 8.90 18.90
N LEU A 91 -3.19 7.88 18.49
CA LEU A 91 -3.68 6.65 17.88
C LEU A 91 -3.52 5.41 18.79
N VAL A 92 -2.66 5.50 19.80
CA VAL A 92 -2.46 4.49 20.86
C VAL A 92 -3.29 4.84 22.08
#